data_AF-A0AAJ7NDC6-F1
#
_entry.id   AF-A0AAJ7NDC6-F1
#
_cell.length_a   1.000
_cell.length_b   1.000
_cell.length_c   1.000
_cell.angle_alpha   90.00
_cell.angle_beta   90.00
_cell.angle_gamma   90.00
#
_symmetry.space_group_name_H-M   'P 1'
#
loop_
_entity.id
_entity.type
_entity.pdbx_description
1 polymer ?
#
loop_
_entity_poly.entity_id
_entity_poly.type
_entity_poly.pdbx_seq_one_letter_code
_entity_poly.pdbx_strand_id
1 'polypeptide(L)'
;MFANRNVDPELEKLRKEVDGPPNLDTVALNIQRTTANIHASYLFEHVGKAALRKLCLLLSSTPTGKTYNGWQEFAAHMGLTMEQIRYIDEHHLKGLQDPTYYVLLAYVQYGHATIDKIISVLMRIHRYDIINQIKDNIYELVQEVTQNIEAESAVIKPESIPRAPLILTPINFIQKPQDTDGPNHVTQNNSQKTKQLCGCVVMLTFADDGLETAQHVTKIFRSKQPRIGVLILQEQENYVYSRAEEFIHDCFKQVHFVIPILTKGYIERIYNPKMYIEDQNKLDLKYIKYIYSLFTNEYVKNQCINDRVRCIVPDNDVYTIVKAGLHPTLQAWFRESDIDAFIDNILLRKYSK
;
A
#
# COMPACT_ATOMS: atom_id res chain seq x y z
N MET A 1 35.36 -38.70 -26.06
CA MET A 1 36.29 -37.69 -26.60
C MET A 1 35.50 -36.41 -26.83
N PHE A 2 35.62 -35.43 -25.94
CA PHE A 2 35.00 -34.12 -26.17
C PHE A 2 35.91 -33.31 -27.08
N ALA A 3 35.35 -32.71 -28.12
CA ALA A 3 36.07 -31.94 -29.13
C ALA A 3 36.89 -30.83 -28.45
N ASN A 4 38.18 -30.74 -28.80
CA ASN A 4 39.02 -29.59 -28.48
C ASN A 4 38.36 -28.35 -29.08
N ARG A 5 37.66 -27.58 -28.23
CA ARG A 5 37.22 -26.24 -28.59
C ARG A 5 38.49 -25.41 -28.80
N ASN A 6 38.64 -24.79 -29.97
CA ASN A 6 39.65 -23.74 -30.16
C ASN A 6 39.29 -22.61 -29.21
N VAL A 7 39.90 -22.61 -28.02
CA VAL A 7 39.75 -21.54 -27.03
C VAL A 7 40.75 -20.46 -27.41
N ASP A 8 40.23 -19.31 -27.81
CA ASP A 8 41.04 -18.13 -28.12
C ASP A 8 41.83 -17.70 -26.85
N PRO A 9 43.17 -17.65 -26.93
CA PRO A 9 44.03 -17.35 -25.79
C PRO A 9 43.87 -15.93 -25.25
N GLU A 10 43.44 -14.96 -26.08
CA GLU A 10 43.15 -13.60 -25.60
C GLU A 10 41.85 -13.56 -24.81
N LEU A 11 40.82 -14.29 -25.25
CA LEU A 11 39.56 -14.43 -24.53
C LEU A 11 39.74 -15.13 -23.18
N GLU A 12 40.63 -16.11 -23.08
CA GLU A 12 40.90 -16.81 -21.83
C GLU A 12 41.76 -15.97 -20.87
N LYS A 13 42.61 -15.08 -21.40
CA LYS A 13 43.31 -14.08 -20.60
C LYS A 13 42.33 -13.05 -20.02
N LEU A 14 41.40 -12.54 -20.84
CA LEU A 14 40.34 -11.63 -20.38
C LEU A 14 39.40 -12.28 -19.35
N ARG A 15 39.09 -13.57 -19.49
CA ARG A 15 38.29 -14.31 -18.50
C ARG A 15 38.97 -14.50 -17.15
N LYS A 16 40.30 -14.47 -17.10
CA LYS A 16 41.08 -14.54 -15.85
C LYS A 16 41.28 -13.17 -15.20
N GLU A 17 41.23 -12.10 -16.00
CA GLU A 17 41.37 -10.71 -15.53
C GLU A 17 40.03 -10.12 -15.03
N VAL A 18 38.90 -10.67 -15.47
CA VAL A 18 37.57 -10.26 -15.02
C VAL A 18 37.11 -11.19 -13.90
N ASP A 19 36.83 -10.63 -12.71
CA ASP A 19 36.17 -11.38 -11.65
C ASP A 19 34.87 -11.99 -12.18
N GLY A 20 34.75 -13.31 -12.06
CA GLY A 20 33.57 -14.04 -12.50
C GLY A 20 32.30 -13.52 -11.81
N PRO A 21 31.11 -13.80 -12.37
CA PRO A 21 29.87 -13.41 -11.72
C PRO A 21 29.82 -13.95 -10.29
N PRO A 22 29.29 -13.17 -9.33
CA PRO A 22 29.28 -13.57 -7.93
C PRO A 22 28.54 -14.90 -7.77
N ASN A 23 29.12 -15.82 -6.99
CA ASN A 23 28.47 -17.08 -6.67
C ASN A 23 27.20 -16.80 -5.81
N LEU A 24 26.03 -16.97 -6.42
CA LEU A 24 24.75 -16.64 -5.82
C LEU A 24 24.41 -17.50 -4.60
N ASP A 25 24.91 -18.74 -4.53
CA ASP A 25 24.74 -19.59 -3.36
C ASP A 25 25.54 -19.05 -2.16
N THR A 26 26.77 -18.59 -2.40
CA THR A 26 27.58 -17.95 -1.36
C THR A 26 26.93 -16.65 -0.87
N VAL A 27 26.38 -15.85 -1.78
CA VAL A 27 25.65 -14.62 -1.44
C VAL A 27 24.42 -14.94 -0.58
N ALA A 28 23.61 -15.93 -0.98
CA ALA A 28 22.42 -16.33 -0.25
C ALA A 28 22.75 -16.84 1.17
N LEU A 29 23.76 -17.69 1.30
CA LEU A 29 24.22 -18.22 2.59
C LEU A 29 24.75 -17.12 3.52
N ASN A 30 25.46 -16.14 2.98
CA ASN A 30 25.95 -15.00 3.77
C ASN A 30 24.78 -14.16 4.29
N ILE A 31 23.79 -13.86 3.46
CA ILE A 31 22.59 -13.13 3.87
C ILE A 31 21.82 -13.93 4.94
N GLN A 32 21.62 -15.23 4.77
CA GLN A 32 20.96 -16.06 5.78
C GLN A 32 21.65 -15.97 7.15
N ARG A 33 22.99 -16.06 7.18
CA ARG A 33 23.76 -15.98 8.42
C ARG A 33 23.60 -14.64 9.12
N THR A 34 23.71 -13.53 8.38
CA THR A 34 23.63 -12.18 8.96
C THR A 34 22.22 -11.78 9.37
N THR A 35 21.20 -12.47 8.84
CA THR A 35 19.79 -12.14 9.08
C THR A 35 19.04 -13.16 9.96
N ALA A 36 19.72 -14.20 10.44
CA ALA A 36 19.14 -15.29 11.22
C ALA A 36 18.43 -14.84 12.51
N ASN A 37 18.93 -13.76 13.13
CA ASN A 37 18.37 -13.23 14.38
C ASN A 37 17.56 -11.96 14.15
N ILE A 38 17.34 -11.51 12.91
CA ILE A 38 16.61 -10.28 12.63
C ILE A 38 15.17 -10.62 12.28
N HIS A 39 14.23 -10.09 13.05
CA HIS A 39 12.81 -10.29 12.79
C HIS A 39 12.39 -9.62 11.47
N ALA A 40 11.57 -10.30 10.69
CA ALA A 40 11.13 -9.84 9.37
C ALA A 40 10.21 -8.61 9.44
N SER A 41 9.72 -8.21 10.61
CA SER A 41 8.96 -6.96 10.76
C SER A 41 9.81 -5.72 10.47
N TYR A 42 11.15 -5.78 10.55
CA TYR A 42 12.03 -4.69 10.10
C TYR A 42 11.87 -4.35 8.61
N LEU A 43 11.35 -5.28 7.80
CA LEU A 43 11.01 -5.00 6.40
C LEU A 43 9.93 -3.91 6.25
N PHE A 44 9.09 -3.71 7.28
CA PHE A 44 8.01 -2.73 7.27
C PHE A 44 8.41 -1.37 7.85
N GLU A 45 9.56 -1.32 8.54
CA GLU A 45 10.16 -0.08 9.04
C GLU A 45 10.84 0.72 7.92
N HIS A 46 11.16 1.99 8.19
CA HIS A 46 11.81 2.87 7.20
C HIS A 46 13.03 2.21 6.55
N VAL A 47 13.84 1.54 7.37
CA VAL A 47 15.11 0.89 7.00
C VAL A 47 14.91 -0.30 6.05
N GLY A 48 13.80 -1.03 6.16
CA GLY A 48 13.55 -2.23 5.36
C GLY A 48 12.58 -2.05 4.19
N LYS A 49 11.93 -0.88 4.08
CA LYS A 49 10.96 -0.58 3.00
C LYS A 49 11.53 -0.80 1.61
N ALA A 50 12.81 -0.50 1.38
CA ALA A 50 13.45 -0.71 0.09
C ALA A 50 13.54 -2.20 -0.27
N ALA A 51 13.91 -3.06 0.68
CA ALA A 51 13.95 -4.51 0.49
C ALA A 51 12.53 -5.09 0.30
N LEU A 52 11.57 -4.67 1.13
CA LEU A 52 10.16 -5.07 1.02
C LEU A 52 9.58 -4.74 -0.36
N ARG A 53 9.81 -3.52 -0.86
CA ARG A 53 9.32 -3.09 -2.18
C ARG A 53 9.90 -3.94 -3.32
N LYS A 54 11.20 -4.25 -3.29
CA LYS A 54 11.82 -5.11 -4.30
C LYS A 54 11.27 -6.54 -4.25
N LEU A 55 11.07 -7.09 -3.05
CA LEU A 55 10.45 -8.41 -2.88
C LEU A 55 9.05 -8.45 -3.51
N CYS A 56 8.22 -7.45 -3.20
CA CYS A 56 6.88 -7.31 -3.78
C CYS A 56 6.92 -7.25 -5.30
N LEU A 57 7.73 -6.34 -5.86
CA LEU A 57 7.86 -6.17 -7.30
C LEU A 57 8.26 -7.48 -8.00
N LEU A 58 9.29 -8.18 -7.50
CA LEU A 58 9.89 -9.32 -8.19
C LEU A 58 9.07 -10.62 -8.07
N LEU A 59 8.38 -10.82 -6.94
CA LEU A 59 7.53 -12.00 -6.74
C LEU A 59 6.17 -11.84 -7.43
N SER A 60 5.58 -10.65 -7.40
CA SER A 60 4.25 -10.41 -7.96
C SER A 60 4.24 -10.10 -9.45
N SER A 61 5.36 -9.62 -10.03
CA SER A 61 5.49 -9.45 -11.49
C SER A 61 5.76 -10.76 -12.25
N THR A 62 5.91 -11.89 -11.53
CA THR A 62 6.15 -13.19 -12.16
C THR A 62 4.85 -13.74 -12.76
N PRO A 63 4.76 -13.96 -14.09
CA PRO A 63 3.53 -14.45 -14.71
C PRO A 63 3.15 -15.83 -14.20
N THR A 64 1.92 -15.98 -13.71
CA THR A 64 1.36 -17.29 -13.35
C THR A 64 1.18 -18.17 -14.60
N GLY A 65 1.73 -19.39 -14.58
CA GLY A 65 1.46 -20.41 -15.60
C GLY A 65 2.61 -20.77 -16.55
N LYS A 66 3.82 -20.23 -16.39
CA LYS A 66 5.02 -20.73 -17.11
C LYS A 66 6.22 -20.81 -16.18
N THR A 67 6.72 -22.02 -15.90
CA THR A 67 8.08 -22.38 -15.42
C THR A 67 8.69 -21.61 -14.23
N TYR A 68 8.03 -20.59 -13.68
CA TYR A 68 8.55 -19.71 -12.65
C TYR A 68 7.57 -19.64 -11.49
N ASN A 69 8.12 -19.85 -10.30
CA ASN A 69 7.40 -19.91 -9.04
C ASN A 69 7.04 -18.47 -8.61
N GLY A 70 5.75 -18.14 -8.67
CA GLY A 70 5.20 -16.82 -8.36
C GLY A 70 4.89 -16.61 -6.87
N TRP A 71 4.22 -15.50 -6.55
CA TRP A 71 3.90 -15.15 -5.16
C TRP A 71 3.02 -16.18 -4.44
N GLN A 72 2.14 -16.91 -5.14
CA GLN A 72 1.30 -17.94 -4.52
C GLN A 72 2.12 -19.13 -4.00
N GLU A 73 3.13 -19.56 -4.76
CA GLU A 73 4.01 -20.65 -4.35
C GLU A 73 4.95 -20.21 -3.23
N PHE A 74 5.45 -18.97 -3.31
CA PHE A 74 6.14 -18.33 -2.19
C PHE A 74 5.26 -18.32 -0.93
N ALA A 75 3.98 -17.91 -1.04
CA ALA A 75 3.04 -17.89 0.08
C ALA A 75 2.83 -19.26 0.72
N ALA A 76 2.65 -20.30 -0.10
CA ALA A 76 2.51 -21.67 0.39
C ALA A 76 3.76 -22.14 1.15
N HIS A 77 4.96 -21.85 0.65
CA HIS A 77 6.21 -22.17 1.34
C HIS A 77 6.47 -21.34 2.60
N MET A 78 5.91 -20.12 2.66
CA MET A 78 5.90 -19.28 3.87
C MET A 78 4.87 -19.75 4.91
N GLY A 79 4.06 -20.77 4.60
CA GLY A 79 3.13 -21.42 5.53
C GLY A 79 1.72 -20.85 5.54
N LEU A 80 1.32 -20.11 4.50
CA LEU A 80 -0.07 -19.67 4.36
C LEU A 80 -0.96 -20.82 3.86
N THR A 81 -2.19 -20.85 4.36
CA THR A 81 -3.22 -21.81 3.94
C THR A 81 -3.79 -21.45 2.56
N MET A 82 -4.41 -22.42 1.87
CA MET A 82 -5.03 -22.17 0.56
C MET A 82 -6.16 -21.14 0.66
N GLU A 83 -6.87 -21.10 1.79
CA GLU A 83 -7.90 -20.12 2.09
C GLU A 83 -7.31 -18.70 2.23
N GLN A 84 -6.16 -18.57 2.89
CA GLN A 84 -5.44 -17.29 2.99
C GLN A 84 -4.88 -16.82 1.65
N ILE A 85 -4.34 -17.74 0.85
CA ILE A 85 -3.84 -17.45 -0.50
C ILE A 85 -5.00 -16.99 -1.40
N ARG A 86 -6.15 -17.69 -1.37
CA ARG A 86 -7.37 -17.25 -2.07
C ARG A 86 -7.90 -15.93 -1.54
N TYR A 87 -7.83 -15.66 -0.24
CA TYR A 87 -8.23 -14.37 0.31
C TYR A 87 -7.39 -13.20 -0.24
N ILE A 88 -6.08 -13.42 -0.37
CA ILE A 88 -5.16 -12.44 -0.99
C ILE A 88 -5.46 -12.30 -2.49
N ASP A 89 -5.80 -13.38 -3.19
CA ASP A 89 -6.02 -13.42 -4.64
C ASP A 89 -7.42 -12.92 -5.09
N GLU A 90 -8.49 -13.37 -4.43
CA GLU A 90 -9.86 -13.29 -4.96
C GLU A 90 -10.70 -12.15 -4.40
N HIS A 91 -10.61 -11.78 -3.10
CA HIS A 91 -11.79 -11.16 -2.48
C HIS A 91 -11.69 -9.80 -1.77
N HIS A 92 -10.57 -9.34 -1.19
CA HIS A 92 -10.61 -8.07 -0.43
C HIS A 92 -9.36 -7.18 -0.45
N LEU A 93 -8.30 -7.58 -1.16
CA LEU A 93 -7.01 -6.87 -1.12
C LEU A 93 -6.46 -6.46 -2.50
N LYS A 94 -7.14 -6.86 -3.58
CA LYS A 94 -6.80 -6.44 -4.95
C LYS A 94 -6.79 -4.90 -5.04
N GLY A 95 -5.60 -4.33 -5.22
CA GLY A 95 -5.39 -2.89 -5.41
C GLY A 95 -5.11 -2.06 -4.14
N LEU A 96 -5.13 -2.65 -2.94
CA LEU A 96 -4.74 -1.96 -1.70
C LEU A 96 -3.22 -1.98 -1.47
N GLN A 97 -2.61 -3.15 -1.63
CA GLN A 97 -1.16 -3.40 -1.62
C GLN A 97 -0.87 -4.63 -2.50
N ASP A 98 0.41 -4.88 -2.74
CA ASP A 98 0.89 -6.03 -3.51
C ASP A 98 0.57 -7.39 -2.83
N PRO A 99 0.24 -8.48 -3.56
CA PRO A 99 -0.03 -9.79 -2.96
C PRO A 99 1.10 -10.29 -2.05
N THR A 100 2.35 -10.11 -2.47
CA THR A 100 3.54 -10.50 -1.69
C THR A 100 3.66 -9.66 -0.41
N TYR A 101 3.20 -8.41 -0.42
CA TYR A 101 3.15 -7.58 0.80
C TYR A 101 2.28 -8.26 1.86
N TYR A 102 1.11 -8.78 1.48
CA TYR A 102 0.21 -9.48 2.41
C TYR A 102 0.74 -10.82 2.88
N VAL A 103 1.46 -11.55 2.03
CA VAL A 103 2.17 -12.77 2.42
C VAL A 103 3.19 -12.48 3.51
N LEU A 104 4.03 -11.45 3.29
CA LEU A 104 5.03 -11.04 4.27
C LEU A 104 4.39 -10.47 5.53
N LEU A 105 3.27 -9.74 5.40
CA LEU A 105 2.53 -9.20 6.53
C LEU A 105 1.92 -10.32 7.40
N ALA A 106 1.40 -11.38 6.80
CA ALA A 106 0.93 -12.58 7.48
C ALA A 106 2.09 -13.30 8.19
N TYR A 107 3.23 -13.41 7.49
CA TYR A 107 4.43 -14.06 8.02
C TYR A 107 5.00 -13.35 9.25
N VAL A 108 5.11 -12.02 9.25
CA VAL A 108 5.69 -11.29 10.39
C VAL A 108 4.87 -11.39 11.67
N GLN A 109 3.66 -11.94 11.62
CA GLN A 109 2.87 -12.20 12.82
C GLN A 109 3.43 -13.38 13.66
N TYR A 110 4.25 -14.26 13.08
CA TYR A 110 4.87 -15.35 13.82
C TYR A 110 6.02 -14.83 14.69
N GLY A 111 6.08 -15.24 15.97
CA GLY A 111 7.10 -14.75 16.92
C GLY A 111 8.57 -15.10 16.56
N HIS A 112 8.77 -16.05 15.64
CA HIS A 112 10.06 -16.47 15.10
C HIS A 112 10.20 -16.15 13.61
N ALA A 113 9.45 -15.16 13.11
CA ALA A 113 9.51 -14.74 11.71
C ALA A 113 10.80 -13.96 11.47
N THR A 114 11.85 -14.62 10.99
CA THR A 114 13.16 -14.03 10.71
C THR A 114 13.38 -13.86 9.21
N ILE A 115 14.28 -12.95 8.83
CA ILE A 115 14.55 -12.62 7.41
C ILE A 115 15.27 -13.79 6.69
N ASP A 116 16.13 -14.54 7.37
CA ASP A 116 16.83 -15.71 6.80
C ASP A 116 15.87 -16.77 6.26
N LYS A 117 14.71 -16.94 6.90
CA LYS A 117 13.67 -17.88 6.46
C LYS A 117 13.00 -17.43 5.17
N ILE A 118 12.86 -16.12 4.94
CA ILE A 118 12.42 -15.58 3.64
C ILE A 118 13.43 -15.95 2.56
N ILE A 119 14.73 -15.78 2.84
CA ILE A 119 15.81 -16.16 1.90
C ILE A 119 15.82 -17.67 1.66
N SER A 120 15.61 -18.47 2.71
CA SER A 120 15.52 -19.93 2.61
C SER A 120 14.38 -20.39 1.70
N VAL A 121 13.23 -19.72 1.79
CA VAL A 121 12.09 -19.99 0.89
C VAL A 121 12.43 -19.58 -0.54
N LEU A 122 13.04 -18.41 -0.77
CA LEU A 122 13.48 -17.97 -2.09
C LEU A 122 14.46 -18.95 -2.75
N MET A 123 15.40 -19.50 -1.98
CA MET A 123 16.31 -20.56 -2.44
C MET A 123 15.55 -21.84 -2.81
N ARG A 124 14.58 -22.25 -1.98
CA ARG A 124 13.76 -23.45 -2.22
C ARG A 124 12.93 -23.34 -3.49
N ILE A 125 12.42 -22.15 -3.81
CA ILE A 125 11.69 -21.89 -5.06
C ILE A 125 12.62 -21.51 -6.23
N HIS A 126 13.95 -21.68 -6.07
CA HIS A 126 14.99 -21.40 -7.07
C HIS A 126 14.99 -19.95 -7.62
N ARG A 127 14.57 -18.97 -6.81
CA ARG A 127 14.51 -17.55 -7.17
C ARG A 127 15.75 -16.77 -6.71
N TYR A 128 16.92 -17.22 -7.15
CA TYR A 128 18.22 -16.58 -6.85
C TYR A 128 18.37 -15.19 -7.50
N ASP A 129 17.63 -14.95 -8.57
CA ASP A 129 17.50 -13.64 -9.21
C ASP A 129 17.02 -12.57 -8.22
N ILE A 130 16.06 -12.92 -7.36
CA ILE A 130 15.51 -12.03 -6.35
C ILE A 130 16.55 -11.75 -5.27
N ILE A 131 17.20 -12.80 -4.77
CA ILE A 131 18.23 -12.71 -3.73
C ILE A 131 19.35 -11.75 -4.19
N ASN A 132 19.82 -11.87 -5.43
CA ASN A 132 20.86 -11.00 -5.96
C ASN A 132 20.43 -9.53 -6.06
N GLN A 133 19.15 -9.26 -6.36
CA GLN A 133 18.64 -7.89 -6.50
C GLN A 133 18.35 -7.20 -5.18
N ILE A 134 18.03 -7.96 -4.12
CA ILE A 134 17.73 -7.41 -2.79
C ILE A 134 18.94 -7.35 -1.85
N LYS A 135 20.05 -8.01 -2.20
CA LYS A 135 21.21 -8.18 -1.30
C LYS A 135 21.70 -6.87 -0.68
N ASP A 136 21.84 -5.81 -1.48
CA ASP A 136 22.41 -4.53 -1.01
C ASP A 136 21.47 -3.87 0.00
N ASN A 137 20.17 -3.85 -0.30
CA ASN A 137 19.14 -3.34 0.61
C ASN A 137 19.09 -4.13 1.94
N ILE A 138 19.32 -5.44 1.89
CA ILE A 138 19.35 -6.28 3.09
C ILE A 138 20.63 -6.01 3.90
N TYR A 139 21.79 -5.81 3.25
CA TYR A 139 23.01 -5.44 3.95
C TYR A 139 22.90 -4.06 4.63
N GLU A 140 22.29 -3.07 3.96
CA GLU A 140 21.97 -1.77 4.56
C GLU A 140 21.08 -1.92 5.81
N LEU A 141 20.01 -2.72 5.71
CA LEU A 141 19.14 -3.03 6.85
C LEU A 141 19.93 -3.65 8.00
N VAL A 142 20.75 -4.66 7.72
CA VAL A 142 21.56 -5.34 8.74
C VAL A 142 22.49 -4.35 9.44
N GLN A 143 23.15 -3.46 8.69
CA GLN A 143 24.05 -2.46 9.26
C GLN A 143 23.31 -1.51 10.22
N GLU A 144 22.17 -0.97 9.81
CA GLU A 144 21.39 -0.04 10.65
C GLU A 144 20.79 -0.72 11.88
N VAL A 145 20.33 -1.97 11.76
CA VAL A 145 19.79 -2.73 12.89
C VAL A 145 20.89 -3.09 13.89
N THR A 146 22.07 -3.48 13.41
CA THR A 146 23.18 -3.93 14.27
C THR A 146 23.89 -2.77 14.97
N GLN A 147 23.87 -1.56 14.39
CA GLN A 147 24.44 -0.36 15.03
C GLN A 147 23.71 0.05 16.31
N ASN A 148 22.46 -0.38 16.50
CA ASN A 148 21.57 0.09 17.56
C ASN A 148 21.39 -0.92 18.70
N ILE A 149 22.08 -2.07 18.69
CA ILE A 149 21.80 -3.18 19.60
C ILE A 149 23.08 -3.82 20.13
N GLU A 150 23.22 -3.89 21.46
CA GLU A 150 24.20 -4.74 22.13
C GLU A 150 23.70 -6.19 22.12
N ALA A 151 24.49 -7.08 21.51
CA ALA A 151 24.06 -8.42 21.14
C ALA A 151 23.81 -9.36 22.33
N GLU A 152 22.55 -9.73 22.55
CA GLU A 152 22.16 -10.97 23.23
C GLU A 152 21.42 -11.89 22.25
N SER A 153 21.50 -13.21 22.45
CA SER A 153 21.06 -14.27 21.52
C SER A 153 19.55 -14.34 21.22
N ALA A 154 18.79 -13.30 21.55
CA ALA A 154 17.38 -13.18 21.25
C ALA A 154 17.15 -12.61 19.84
N VAL A 155 16.01 -12.97 19.23
CA VAL A 155 15.59 -12.38 17.95
C VAL A 155 15.36 -10.89 18.14
N ILE A 156 16.11 -10.09 17.37
CA ILE A 156 16.04 -8.64 17.30
C ILE A 156 14.70 -8.23 16.69
N LYS A 157 13.89 -7.48 17.43
CA LYS A 157 12.54 -7.05 17.02
C LYS A 157 12.41 -5.52 17.13
N PRO A 158 11.68 -4.87 16.20
CA PRO A 158 11.33 -3.46 16.32
C PRO A 158 10.28 -3.26 17.42
N GLU A 159 10.13 -2.02 17.88
CA GLU A 159 9.19 -1.61 18.94
C GLU A 159 7.73 -1.96 18.62
N SER A 160 7.38 -1.99 17.33
CA SER A 160 6.05 -2.34 16.87
C SER A 160 6.10 -3.36 15.74
N ILE A 161 5.20 -4.35 15.79
CA ILE A 161 4.97 -5.29 14.69
C ILE A 161 3.69 -4.85 13.97
N PRO A 162 3.73 -4.63 12.64
CA PRO A 162 2.54 -4.23 11.90
C PRO A 162 1.47 -5.32 12.01
N ARG A 163 0.21 -4.94 12.28
CA ARG A 163 -0.88 -5.90 12.45
C ARG A 163 -1.45 -6.35 11.09
N ALA A 164 -1.62 -7.65 10.93
CA ALA A 164 -2.34 -8.23 9.80
C ALA A 164 -3.85 -8.33 10.07
N PRO A 165 -4.72 -8.32 9.04
CA PRO A 165 -6.11 -8.71 9.17
C PRO A 165 -6.25 -10.09 9.83
N LEU A 166 -7.29 -10.30 10.65
CA LEU A 166 -7.48 -11.54 11.43
C LEU A 166 -7.40 -12.81 10.58
N ILE A 167 -7.94 -12.80 9.37
CA ILE A 167 -7.89 -13.93 8.44
C ILE A 167 -6.46 -14.30 8.00
N LEU A 168 -5.53 -13.35 8.05
CA LEU A 168 -4.10 -13.52 7.76
C LEU A 168 -3.26 -13.74 9.01
N THR A 169 -3.85 -13.68 10.22
CA THR A 169 -3.14 -13.99 11.46
C THR A 169 -3.10 -15.50 11.72
N PRO A 170 -2.02 -16.05 12.29
CA PRO A 170 -1.95 -17.46 12.65
C PRO A 170 -2.98 -17.79 13.74
N ILE A 171 -3.68 -18.92 13.60
CA ILE A 171 -4.75 -19.37 14.51
C ILE A 171 -4.26 -19.53 15.98
N ASN A 172 -2.95 -19.57 16.21
CA ASN A 172 -2.35 -19.74 17.55
C ASN A 172 -2.26 -18.44 18.39
N PHE A 173 -2.78 -17.29 17.94
CA PHE A 173 -2.76 -16.04 18.69
C PHE A 173 -4.08 -15.79 19.46
N ILE A 174 -4.35 -16.60 20.48
CA ILE A 174 -5.30 -16.20 21.54
C ILE A 174 -4.52 -15.40 22.59
N GLN A 175 -4.40 -14.09 22.39
CA GLN A 175 -4.10 -13.20 23.51
C GLN A 175 -5.34 -13.15 24.41
N LYS A 176 -5.21 -13.69 25.62
CA LYS A 176 -6.18 -13.46 26.70
C LYS A 176 -6.31 -11.94 26.92
N PRO A 177 -7.52 -11.41 27.12
CA PRO A 177 -7.68 -10.02 27.54
C PRO A 177 -6.99 -9.85 28.89
N GLN A 178 -6.06 -8.90 28.98
CA GLN A 178 -5.52 -8.46 30.26
C GLN A 178 -6.48 -7.42 30.82
N ASP A 179 -7.33 -7.89 31.74
CA ASP A 179 -8.02 -7.03 32.70
C ASP A 179 -6.99 -6.21 33.47
N THR A 180 -7.16 -4.90 33.51
CA THR A 180 -6.59 -4.08 34.59
C THR A 180 -7.62 -3.05 35.01
N ASP A 181 -8.25 -3.36 36.14
CA ASP A 181 -9.09 -2.49 36.94
C ASP A 181 -8.27 -1.35 37.60
N GLY A 182 -8.74 -0.12 37.37
CA GLY A 182 -8.85 0.99 38.34
C GLY A 182 -7.62 1.89 38.64
N PRO A 183 -7.81 3.03 39.36
CA PRO A 183 -9.05 3.74 39.69
C PRO A 183 -9.07 5.24 39.29
N ASN A 184 -10.26 5.82 39.42
CA ASN A 184 -10.65 7.21 39.22
C ASN A 184 -9.72 8.26 39.83
N HIS A 185 -9.42 9.33 39.07
CA HIS A 185 -9.33 10.67 39.63
C HIS A 185 -10.08 11.68 38.76
N VAL A 186 -11.18 12.16 39.34
CA VAL A 186 -11.94 13.33 38.90
C VAL A 186 -11.10 14.57 39.14
N THR A 187 -10.88 15.35 38.08
CA THR A 187 -10.61 16.79 38.21
C THR A 187 -11.45 17.51 37.17
N GLN A 188 -12.52 18.15 37.65
CA GLN A 188 -13.31 19.10 36.88
C GLN A 188 -12.59 20.44 36.76
N ASN A 189 -13.01 21.20 35.73
CA ASN A 189 -12.78 22.62 35.44
C ASN A 189 -11.53 22.85 34.56
N ASN A 190 -11.61 23.35 33.33
CA ASN A 190 -12.38 24.52 32.92
C ASN A 190 -12.59 24.57 31.39
N SER A 191 -13.69 25.21 31.02
CA SER A 191 -14.21 25.45 29.69
C SER A 191 -13.23 26.11 28.72
N GLN A 192 -12.81 25.36 27.69
CA GLN A 192 -12.50 25.90 26.37
C GLN A 192 -13.25 25.04 25.35
N LYS A 193 -14.08 25.68 24.52
CA LYS A 193 -14.91 25.06 23.47
C LYS A 193 -14.09 24.02 22.70
N THR A 194 -14.29 22.74 22.99
CA THR A 194 -13.64 21.64 22.31
C THR A 194 -14.11 21.64 20.86
N LYS A 195 -13.25 22.12 19.95
CA LYS A 195 -13.34 21.77 18.52
C LYS A 195 -13.50 20.27 18.45
N GLN A 196 -14.68 19.80 18.07
CA GLN A 196 -14.96 18.39 17.88
C GLN A 196 -13.97 17.87 16.81
N LEU A 197 -12.91 17.21 17.25
CA LEU A 197 -11.78 16.79 16.41
C LEU A 197 -12.29 15.88 15.31
N CYS A 198 -12.13 16.32 14.07
CA CYS A 198 -12.55 15.56 12.90
C CYS A 198 -11.70 14.28 12.80
N GLY A 199 -12.37 13.14 12.81
CA GLY A 199 -11.73 11.82 12.81
C GLY A 199 -11.04 11.53 11.49
N CYS A 200 -11.50 12.07 10.37
CA CYS A 200 -10.86 11.88 9.06
C CYS A 200 -11.21 13.10 8.20
N VAL A 201 -10.36 13.48 7.26
CA VAL A 201 -10.66 14.57 6.31
C VAL A 201 -10.54 14.03 4.91
N VAL A 202 -11.57 14.21 4.10
CA VAL A 202 -11.64 13.70 2.73
C VAL A 202 -11.92 14.84 1.75
N MET A 203 -11.38 14.75 0.55
CA MET A 203 -11.69 15.64 -0.56
C MET A 203 -12.60 14.93 -1.55
N LEU A 204 -13.79 15.48 -1.82
CA LEU A 204 -14.67 14.96 -2.87
C LEU A 204 -14.33 15.62 -4.19
N THR A 205 -14.40 14.84 -5.28
CA THR A 205 -14.30 15.35 -6.65
C THR A 205 -15.36 14.66 -7.49
N PHE A 206 -16.19 15.43 -8.19
CA PHE A 206 -17.39 14.94 -8.87
C PHE A 206 -17.73 15.84 -10.05
N ALA A 207 -18.38 15.26 -11.06
CA ALA A 207 -18.98 15.99 -12.18
C ALA A 207 -20.43 16.38 -11.85
N ASP A 208 -21.08 17.15 -12.73
CA ASP A 208 -22.44 17.66 -12.52
C ASP A 208 -23.46 16.53 -12.27
N ASP A 209 -23.33 15.42 -13.00
CA ASP A 209 -24.16 14.22 -12.84
C ASP A 209 -23.86 13.44 -11.55
N GLY A 210 -22.75 13.73 -10.87
CA GLY A 210 -22.40 13.17 -9.56
C GLY A 210 -22.76 14.06 -8.37
N LEU A 211 -23.35 15.24 -8.59
CA LEU A 211 -23.62 16.22 -7.52
C LEU A 211 -24.55 15.68 -6.44
N GLU A 212 -25.65 15.03 -6.82
CA GLU A 212 -26.62 14.48 -5.87
C GLU A 212 -25.98 13.41 -4.96
N THR A 213 -25.22 12.49 -5.57
CA THR A 213 -24.42 11.49 -4.86
C THR A 213 -23.42 12.16 -3.91
N ALA A 214 -22.70 13.19 -4.37
CA ALA A 214 -21.73 13.90 -3.55
C ALA A 214 -22.39 14.57 -2.32
N GLN A 215 -23.56 15.17 -2.49
CA GLN A 215 -24.33 15.76 -1.39
C GLN A 215 -24.83 14.70 -0.40
N HIS A 216 -25.33 13.57 -0.92
CA HIS A 216 -25.77 12.43 -0.12
C HIS A 216 -24.61 11.86 0.72
N VAL A 217 -23.48 11.53 0.09
CA VAL A 217 -22.23 11.10 0.74
C VAL A 217 -21.77 12.10 1.80
N THR A 218 -21.78 13.39 1.48
CA THR A 218 -21.35 14.46 2.39
C THR A 218 -22.20 14.52 3.64
N LYS A 219 -23.53 14.40 3.49
CA LYS A 219 -24.47 14.38 4.62
C LYS A 219 -24.19 13.20 5.54
N ILE A 220 -23.93 12.01 4.98
CA ILE A 220 -23.58 10.82 5.74
C ILE A 220 -22.26 11.05 6.50
N PHE A 221 -21.19 11.45 5.82
CA PHE A 221 -19.87 11.67 6.42
C PHE A 221 -19.88 12.69 7.57
N ARG A 222 -20.61 13.79 7.39
CA ARG A 222 -20.74 14.84 8.41
C ARG A 222 -21.59 14.40 9.62
N SER A 223 -22.46 13.40 9.45
CA SER A 223 -23.35 12.89 10.51
C SER A 223 -22.76 11.74 11.34
N LYS A 224 -21.72 11.05 10.86
CA LYS A 224 -21.06 9.93 11.57
C LYS A 224 -20.29 10.38 12.82
N GLN A 225 -20.04 9.43 13.72
CA GLN A 225 -19.13 9.59 14.86
C GLN A 225 -18.02 8.52 14.79
N PRO A 226 -16.73 8.93 14.76
CA PRO A 226 -16.24 10.30 14.70
C PRO A 226 -16.61 10.99 13.37
N ARG A 227 -16.81 12.32 13.40
CA ARG A 227 -17.19 13.09 12.20
C ARG A 227 -16.09 13.01 11.15
N ILE A 228 -16.49 12.85 9.89
CA ILE A 228 -15.60 12.93 8.73
C ILE A 228 -15.74 14.32 8.10
N GLY A 229 -14.62 15.00 7.98
CA GLY A 229 -14.52 16.33 7.39
C GLY A 229 -14.51 16.17 5.88
N VAL A 230 -15.36 16.93 5.21
CA VAL A 230 -15.54 16.82 3.76
C VAL A 230 -15.20 18.16 3.15
N LEU A 231 -14.20 18.14 2.26
CA LEU A 231 -13.79 19.28 1.46
C LEU A 231 -14.46 19.18 0.08
N ILE A 232 -15.24 20.20 -0.26
CA ILE A 232 -15.85 20.44 -1.57
C ILE A 232 -15.34 21.80 -2.05
N LEU A 233 -14.89 21.92 -3.30
CA LEU A 233 -14.28 23.17 -3.77
C LEU A 233 -15.29 24.30 -3.87
N GLN A 234 -16.52 24.00 -4.29
CA GLN A 234 -17.59 25.00 -4.32
C GLN A 234 -17.88 25.63 -2.95
N GLU A 235 -17.71 24.87 -1.86
CA GLU A 235 -17.89 25.39 -0.49
C GLU A 235 -16.72 26.30 -0.04
N GLN A 236 -15.62 26.34 -0.79
CA GLN A 236 -14.41 27.12 -0.50
C GLN A 236 -14.13 28.21 -1.55
N GLU A 237 -15.19 28.68 -2.22
CA GLU A 237 -15.14 29.57 -3.38
C GLU A 237 -14.21 30.78 -3.23
N ASN A 238 -14.26 31.46 -2.08
CA ASN A 238 -13.42 32.64 -1.79
C ASN A 238 -11.91 32.33 -1.85
N TYR A 239 -11.50 31.15 -1.40
CA TYR A 239 -10.09 30.74 -1.41
C TYR A 239 -9.66 30.26 -2.79
N VAL A 240 -10.57 29.57 -3.51
CA VAL A 240 -10.31 29.09 -4.86
C VAL A 240 -10.15 30.25 -5.85
N TYR A 241 -10.96 31.31 -5.78
CA TYR A 241 -10.82 32.44 -6.70
C TYR A 241 -9.54 33.25 -6.53
N SER A 242 -8.94 33.26 -5.33
CA SER A 242 -7.72 34.04 -5.08
C SER A 242 -6.45 33.31 -5.55
N ARG A 243 -6.30 32.02 -5.22
CA ARG A 243 -5.11 31.21 -5.52
C ARG A 243 -5.49 29.74 -5.78
N ALA A 244 -6.28 29.50 -6.83
CA ALA A 244 -6.92 28.20 -7.07
C ALA A 244 -5.98 26.99 -7.00
N GLU A 245 -4.93 26.95 -7.83
CA GLU A 245 -4.06 25.77 -7.95
C GLU A 245 -3.30 25.48 -6.65
N GLU A 246 -2.76 26.52 -6.03
CA GLU A 246 -2.02 26.39 -4.77
C GLU A 246 -2.94 25.97 -3.61
N PHE A 247 -4.12 26.57 -3.51
CA PHE A 247 -5.11 26.17 -2.52
C PHE A 247 -5.54 24.71 -2.70
N ILE A 248 -5.85 24.31 -3.94
CA ILE A 248 -6.24 22.92 -4.25
C ILE A 248 -5.09 21.96 -3.93
N HIS A 249 -3.84 22.32 -4.26
CA HIS A 249 -2.67 21.49 -3.95
C HIS A 249 -2.41 21.35 -2.46
N ASP A 250 -2.58 22.42 -1.69
CA ASP A 250 -2.42 22.39 -0.23
C ASP A 250 -3.52 21.59 0.44
N CYS A 251 -4.77 21.78 0.01
CA CYS A 251 -5.88 20.93 0.42
C CYS A 251 -5.63 19.46 0.06
N PHE A 252 -5.18 19.20 -1.16
CA PHE A 252 -4.84 17.86 -1.64
C PHE A 252 -3.78 17.20 -0.78
N LYS A 253 -2.80 17.92 -0.22
CA LYS A 253 -1.82 17.33 0.72
C LYS A 253 -2.37 17.07 2.12
N GLN A 254 -3.31 17.89 2.57
CA GLN A 254 -3.83 17.86 3.95
C GLN A 254 -4.94 16.83 4.17
N VAL A 255 -5.67 16.45 3.11
CA VAL A 255 -6.70 15.42 3.24
C VAL A 255 -6.10 14.03 3.45
N HIS A 256 -6.83 13.14 4.11
CA HIS A 256 -6.42 11.75 4.29
C HIS A 256 -6.75 10.93 3.03
N PHE A 257 -7.93 11.18 2.44
CA PHE A 257 -8.40 10.51 1.24
C PHE A 257 -8.92 11.51 0.21
N VAL A 258 -8.78 11.13 -1.05
CA VAL A 258 -9.45 11.77 -2.18
C VAL A 258 -10.50 10.80 -2.70
N ILE A 259 -11.73 11.26 -2.83
CA ILE A 259 -12.89 10.44 -3.15
C ILE A 259 -13.53 10.97 -4.45
N PRO A 260 -13.17 10.37 -5.60
CA PRO A 260 -13.87 10.58 -6.84
C PRO A 260 -15.26 9.94 -6.82
N ILE A 261 -16.30 10.71 -7.17
CA ILE A 261 -17.61 10.18 -7.53
C ILE A 261 -17.58 9.84 -9.02
N LEU A 262 -17.54 8.55 -9.31
CA LEU A 262 -17.36 8.04 -10.66
C LEU A 262 -18.72 7.89 -11.36
N THR A 263 -19.03 8.90 -12.17
CA THR A 263 -20.15 8.92 -13.11
C THR A 263 -19.64 8.85 -14.54
N LYS A 264 -20.55 8.65 -15.50
CA LYS A 264 -20.22 8.81 -16.93
C LYS A 264 -19.59 10.17 -17.22
N GLY A 265 -20.15 11.26 -16.69
CA GLY A 265 -19.65 12.62 -16.86
C GLY A 265 -18.27 12.83 -16.25
N TYR A 266 -17.97 12.21 -15.11
CA TYR A 266 -16.65 12.26 -14.50
C TYR A 266 -15.58 11.64 -15.42
N ILE A 267 -15.87 10.46 -15.98
CA ILE A 267 -14.97 9.74 -16.90
C ILE A 267 -14.76 10.53 -18.19
N GLU A 268 -15.83 11.05 -18.79
CA GLU A 268 -15.73 11.90 -19.97
C GLU A 268 -14.84 13.12 -19.72
N ARG A 269 -14.92 13.72 -18.54
CA ARG A 269 -14.16 14.91 -18.18
C ARG A 269 -12.65 14.65 -18.02
N ILE A 270 -12.25 13.51 -17.47
CA ILE A 270 -10.83 13.18 -17.28
C ILE A 270 -10.16 12.74 -18.59
N TYR A 271 -10.88 12.06 -19.49
CA TYR A 271 -10.33 11.54 -20.74
C TYR A 271 -10.46 12.49 -21.93
N ASN A 272 -11.41 13.44 -21.92
CA ASN A 272 -11.67 14.29 -23.07
C ASN A 272 -11.13 15.72 -22.88
N PRO A 273 -9.97 16.07 -23.46
CA PRO A 273 -9.34 17.37 -23.28
C PRO A 273 -10.10 18.54 -23.95
N LYS A 274 -11.07 18.24 -24.82
CA LYS A 274 -11.80 19.25 -25.61
C LYS A 274 -13.08 19.75 -24.95
N MET A 275 -13.50 19.15 -23.84
CA MET A 275 -14.70 19.56 -23.11
C MET A 275 -14.37 20.75 -22.20
N TYR A 276 -14.11 21.91 -22.80
CA TYR A 276 -14.12 23.19 -22.09
C TYR A 276 -15.58 23.61 -22.00
N ILE A 277 -16.17 23.45 -20.81
CA ILE A 277 -17.41 24.12 -20.50
C ILE A 277 -17.02 25.44 -19.83
N GLU A 278 -17.50 26.54 -20.41
CA GLU A 278 -17.30 27.94 -20.00
C GLU A 278 -17.98 28.29 -18.66
N ASP A 279 -18.43 27.30 -17.90
CA ASP A 279 -19.19 27.53 -16.67
C ASP A 279 -18.23 27.83 -15.51
N GLN A 280 -17.74 29.08 -15.47
CA GLN A 280 -16.75 29.54 -14.49
C GLN A 280 -17.20 29.39 -13.04
N ASN A 281 -18.50 29.23 -12.81
CA ASN A 281 -19.12 29.22 -11.48
C ASN A 281 -19.11 27.84 -10.82
N LYS A 282 -18.78 26.76 -11.55
CA LYS A 282 -18.73 25.39 -11.02
C LYS A 282 -17.29 24.94 -10.77
N LEU A 283 -16.78 25.25 -9.58
CA LEU A 283 -15.39 25.01 -9.22
C LEU A 283 -15.03 23.52 -9.20
N ASP A 284 -15.90 22.68 -8.64
CA ASP A 284 -15.65 21.22 -8.60
C ASP A 284 -15.52 20.64 -10.01
N LEU A 285 -16.39 21.04 -10.95
CA LEU A 285 -16.35 20.61 -12.35
C LEU A 285 -15.13 21.15 -13.10
N LYS A 286 -14.73 22.41 -12.81
CA LYS A 286 -13.59 23.07 -13.44
C LYS A 286 -12.27 22.37 -13.10
N TYR A 287 -12.11 21.93 -11.85
CA TYR A 287 -10.84 21.40 -11.34
C TYR A 287 -10.74 19.87 -11.31
N ILE A 288 -11.74 19.11 -11.80
CA ILE A 288 -11.69 17.63 -11.90
C ILE A 288 -10.38 17.16 -12.52
N LYS A 289 -10.02 17.70 -13.68
CA LYS A 289 -8.81 17.27 -14.41
C LYS A 289 -7.52 17.61 -13.67
N TYR A 290 -7.50 18.73 -12.95
CA TYR A 290 -6.36 19.13 -12.13
C TYR A 290 -6.19 18.19 -10.93
N ILE A 291 -7.28 17.90 -10.20
CA ILE A 291 -7.25 16.93 -9.09
C ILE A 291 -6.85 15.54 -9.61
N TYR A 292 -7.37 15.12 -10.76
CA TYR A 292 -6.99 13.88 -11.43
C TYR A 292 -5.49 13.83 -11.75
N SER A 293 -4.92 14.91 -12.26
CA SER A 293 -3.48 14.97 -12.51
C SER A 293 -2.66 14.91 -11.22
N LEU A 294 -3.14 15.53 -10.13
CA LEU A 294 -2.46 15.48 -8.82
C LEU A 294 -2.36 14.05 -8.30
N PHE A 295 -3.47 13.31 -8.23
CA PHE A 295 -3.40 11.94 -7.69
C PHE A 295 -2.80 10.93 -8.65
N THR A 296 -2.86 11.13 -9.97
CA THR A 296 -2.14 10.26 -10.92
C THR A 296 -0.64 10.50 -10.84
N ASN A 297 -0.20 11.75 -10.68
CA ASN A 297 1.21 12.07 -10.43
C ASN A 297 1.67 11.53 -9.07
N GLU A 298 0.85 11.66 -8.02
CA GLU A 298 1.14 11.06 -6.70
C GLU A 298 1.27 9.55 -6.80
N TYR A 299 0.37 8.89 -7.55
CA TYR A 299 0.43 7.46 -7.81
C TYR A 299 1.74 7.05 -8.49
N VAL A 300 2.16 7.75 -9.57
CA VAL A 300 3.44 7.47 -10.24
C VAL A 300 4.63 7.71 -9.31
N LYS A 301 4.62 8.81 -8.55
CA LYS A 301 5.67 9.12 -7.56
C LYS A 301 5.74 8.07 -6.44
N ASN A 302 4.60 7.51 -6.05
CA ASN A 302 4.48 6.47 -5.05
C ASN A 302 4.62 5.06 -5.65
N GLN A 303 5.34 4.92 -6.78
CA GLN A 303 5.63 3.65 -7.42
C GLN A 303 4.37 2.85 -7.78
N CYS A 304 3.35 3.55 -8.27
CA CYS A 304 2.07 2.96 -8.66
C CYS A 304 1.28 2.34 -7.50
N ILE A 305 1.44 2.87 -6.28
CA ILE A 305 0.64 2.48 -5.11
C ILE A 305 -0.48 3.50 -4.88
N ASN A 306 -1.72 3.02 -4.83
CA ASN A 306 -2.89 3.86 -4.57
C ASN A 306 -3.28 3.89 -3.08
N ASP A 307 -2.59 4.72 -2.31
CA ASP A 307 -2.84 4.83 -0.88
C ASP A 307 -3.99 5.76 -0.50
N ARG A 308 -4.33 6.75 -1.33
CA ARG A 308 -5.22 7.86 -0.92
C ARG A 308 -6.50 7.97 -1.73
N VAL A 309 -6.57 7.42 -2.93
CA VAL A 309 -7.76 7.55 -3.79
C VAL A 309 -8.71 6.39 -3.54
N ARG A 310 -9.94 6.68 -3.13
CA ARG A 310 -10.99 5.67 -2.97
C ARG A 310 -12.28 6.18 -3.59
N CYS A 311 -12.77 5.49 -4.59
CA CYS A 311 -13.86 6.00 -5.41
C CYS A 311 -15.22 5.54 -4.90
N ILE A 312 -16.26 6.32 -5.18
CA ILE A 312 -17.66 5.92 -4.96
C ILE A 312 -18.34 5.96 -6.33
N VAL A 313 -19.11 4.92 -6.64
CA VAL A 313 -19.85 4.78 -7.89
C VAL A 313 -21.35 4.79 -7.56
N PRO A 314 -22.14 5.73 -8.11
CA PRO A 314 -23.59 5.66 -8.00
C PRO A 314 -24.11 4.33 -8.54
N ASP A 315 -25.11 3.75 -7.91
CA ASP A 315 -25.59 2.40 -8.26
C ASP A 315 -26.00 2.29 -9.75
N ASN A 316 -26.55 3.38 -10.30
CA ASN A 316 -26.97 3.46 -11.70
C ASN A 316 -25.79 3.50 -12.70
N ASP A 317 -24.60 3.89 -12.27
CA ASP A 317 -23.42 4.06 -13.12
C ASP A 317 -22.46 2.85 -13.10
N VAL A 318 -22.67 1.89 -12.20
CA VAL A 318 -21.79 0.72 -12.00
C VAL A 318 -21.45 0.01 -13.31
N TYR A 319 -22.45 -0.24 -14.16
CA TYR A 319 -22.24 -0.92 -15.44
C TYR A 319 -21.34 -0.12 -16.39
N THR A 320 -21.51 1.20 -16.43
CA THR A 320 -20.71 2.12 -17.26
C THR A 320 -19.27 2.13 -16.79
N ILE A 321 -19.06 2.24 -15.46
CA ILE A 321 -17.75 2.35 -14.84
C ILE A 321 -16.94 1.06 -15.00
N VAL A 322 -17.55 -0.11 -14.84
CA VAL A 322 -16.88 -1.42 -15.03
C VAL A 322 -16.31 -1.57 -16.45
N LYS A 323 -16.94 -0.96 -17.45
CA LYS A 323 -16.53 -1.05 -18.87
C LYS A 323 -15.57 0.04 -19.32
N ALA A 324 -15.35 1.08 -18.52
CA ALA A 324 -14.70 2.32 -18.95
C ALA A 324 -13.17 2.25 -19.08
N GLY A 325 -12.52 1.10 -18.79
CA GLY A 325 -11.07 0.97 -18.92
C GLY A 325 -10.29 1.96 -18.04
N LEU A 326 -10.68 2.05 -16.76
CA LEU A 326 -10.22 3.09 -15.83
C LEU A 326 -8.72 3.00 -15.52
N HIS A 327 -8.11 4.16 -15.25
CA HIS A 327 -6.77 4.22 -14.66
C HIS A 327 -6.74 3.46 -13.31
N PRO A 328 -5.64 2.78 -12.94
CA PRO A 328 -5.56 1.99 -11.71
C PRO A 328 -5.97 2.72 -10.42
N THR A 329 -5.75 4.03 -10.35
CA THR A 329 -6.17 4.86 -9.20
C THR A 329 -7.69 4.94 -9.02
N LEU A 330 -8.47 4.68 -10.07
CA LEU A 330 -9.93 4.74 -10.08
C LEU A 330 -10.60 3.35 -10.04
N GLN A 331 -9.82 2.27 -10.13
CA GLN A 331 -10.36 0.91 -10.15
C GLN A 331 -10.82 0.42 -8.76
N ALA A 332 -10.31 1.03 -7.69
CA ALA A 332 -10.74 0.75 -6.33
C ALA A 332 -11.95 1.65 -5.97
N TRP A 333 -13.15 1.11 -6.17
CA TRP A 333 -14.40 1.82 -5.92
C TRP A 333 -15.39 1.00 -5.07
N PHE A 334 -16.29 1.73 -4.41
CA PHE A 334 -17.42 1.21 -3.65
C PHE A 334 -18.71 1.68 -4.31
N ARG A 335 -19.78 0.90 -4.17
CA ARG A 335 -21.09 1.37 -4.58
C ARG A 335 -21.59 2.42 -3.59
N GLU A 336 -22.42 3.33 -4.06
CA GLU A 336 -23.12 4.26 -3.18
C GLU A 336 -23.95 3.53 -2.12
N SER A 337 -24.61 2.42 -2.49
CA SER A 337 -25.33 1.55 -1.56
C SER A 337 -24.45 0.94 -0.45
N ASP A 338 -23.15 0.78 -0.69
CA ASP A 338 -22.18 0.18 0.24
C ASP A 338 -21.42 1.23 1.08
N ILE A 339 -21.95 2.46 1.18
CA ILE A 339 -21.25 3.59 1.79
C ILE A 339 -20.94 3.42 3.28
N ASP A 340 -21.75 2.67 4.02
CA ASP A 340 -21.46 2.38 5.43
C ASP A 340 -20.19 1.53 5.59
N ALA A 341 -20.05 0.48 4.78
CA ALA A 341 -18.85 -0.34 4.75
C ALA A 341 -17.62 0.47 4.29
N PHE A 342 -17.82 1.39 3.34
CA PHE A 342 -16.78 2.34 2.93
C PHE A 342 -16.29 3.20 4.10
N ILE A 343 -17.23 3.75 4.90
CA ILE A 343 -16.93 4.61 6.04
C ILE A 343 -16.11 3.86 7.09
N ASP A 344 -16.52 2.64 7.43
CA ASP A 344 -15.80 1.81 8.39
C ASP A 344 -14.35 1.59 7.94
N ASN A 345 -14.14 1.32 6.65
CA ASN A 345 -12.80 1.13 6.08
C ASN A 345 -11.91 2.37 6.20
N ILE A 346 -12.43 3.57 5.90
CA ILE A 346 -11.62 4.80 5.97
C ILE A 346 -11.36 5.26 7.40
N LEU A 347 -12.24 4.93 8.34
CA LEU A 347 -12.05 5.22 9.76
C LEU A 347 -11.05 4.24 10.41
N LEU A 348 -11.14 2.95 10.11
CA LEU A 348 -10.20 1.92 10.60
C LEU A 348 -8.75 2.22 10.22
N ARG A 349 -8.52 2.76 9.03
CA ARG A 349 -7.17 3.08 8.53
C ARG A 349 -6.45 4.18 9.30
N LYS A 350 -7.17 5.00 10.08
CA LYS A 350 -6.55 6.04 10.93
C LYS A 350 -6.12 5.50 12.31
N TYR A 351 -6.78 4.48 12.83
CA TYR A 351 -6.42 3.85 14.11
C TYR A 351 -5.22 2.89 14.01
N SER A 352 -4.63 2.75 12.81
CA SER A 352 -3.50 1.85 12.53
C SER A 352 -2.21 2.57 12.15
N LYS A 353 -2.07 3.86 12.50
CA LYS A 353 -0.80 4.59 12.37
C LYS A 353 -0.13 4.76 13.72
#